data_AF-A0A914FW15-F1
#
_entry.id   AF-A0A914FW15-F1
#
_cell.length_a   1.000
_cell.length_b   1.000
_cell.length_c   1.000
_cell.angle_alpha   90.00
_cell.angle_beta   90.00
_cell.angle_gamma   90.00
#
_symmetry.space_group_name_H-M   'P 1'
#
loop_
_entity.id
_entity.type
_entity.pdbx_description
1 polymer ?
#
loop_
_entity_poly.entity_id
_entity_poly.type
_entity_poly.pdbx_seq_one_letter_code
_entity_poly.pdbx_strand_id
1 'polypeptide(L)'
;MTKRTILIKAVVPILQITFKGFHNGIELEADININNIAGIYNTHLIHHYSRQDDRFPALCLLIKHWALNSGINSAQDGTFNSYSLILLVLHYMQCACQPPIVPNLQEVCPDTFNGQVPITDLRFFEDEYTFESENHSDFTALLMGFFAYYAGFDFDKYAISIRRNRVFPKQILPQETRKKYVVFIEEPFDHNNTARCVRPEGLDKIKKALNEGNRIWNFRKRPSLKKIGQFSQSERTYKINGYSKQEVEEEENHHQQQHLHNYHLHLLSSLRQVLQLYHLSFLQQAFHLLQVEFSFSIFLYKRRSTRSYRSRSD
;
A
#
# COMPACT_ATOMS: atom_id res chain seq x y z
N MET A 1 -22.28 13.77 -19.66
CA MET A 1 -21.00 13.63 -18.93
C MET A 1 -20.54 15.01 -18.52
N THR A 2 -20.67 15.34 -17.23
CA THR A 2 -20.29 16.67 -16.70
C THR A 2 -18.88 16.59 -16.14
N LYS A 3 -18.02 17.52 -16.55
CA LYS A 3 -16.63 17.59 -16.11
C LYS A 3 -16.47 18.70 -15.07
N ARG A 4 -15.97 18.35 -13.89
CA ARG A 4 -15.47 19.33 -12.91
C ARG A 4 -13.96 19.31 -12.95
N THR A 5 -13.33 20.48 -12.86
CA THR A 5 -11.87 20.59 -12.83
C THR A 5 -11.46 21.54 -11.72
N ILE A 6 -10.52 21.12 -10.88
CA ILE A 6 -10.04 21.86 -9.72
C ILE A 6 -8.51 21.87 -9.77
N LEU A 7 -7.90 23.03 -9.57
CA LEU A 7 -6.47 23.13 -9.34
C LEU A 7 -6.21 23.11 -7.82
N ILE A 8 -5.55 22.06 -7.35
CA ILE A 8 -5.10 21.93 -5.96
C ILE A 8 -3.68 22.46 -5.86
N LYS A 9 -3.51 23.52 -5.05
CA LYS A 9 -2.21 24.14 -4.75
C LYS A 9 -1.50 23.33 -3.67
N ALA A 10 -0.87 22.22 -4.07
CA ALA A 10 0.00 21.39 -3.22
C ALA A 10 1.49 21.58 -3.61
N VAL A 11 2.39 20.89 -2.89
CA VAL A 11 3.85 20.92 -3.16
C VAL A 11 4.17 20.53 -4.60
N VAL A 12 3.44 19.54 -5.12
CA VAL A 12 3.35 19.27 -6.56
C VAL A 12 1.94 19.69 -6.97
N PRO A 13 1.75 20.68 -7.86
CA PRO A 13 0.42 21.10 -8.28
C PRO A 13 -0.36 19.94 -8.89
N ILE A 14 -1.62 19.78 -8.48
CA ILE A 14 -2.51 18.71 -8.98
C ILE A 14 -3.71 19.35 -9.66
N LEU A 15 -3.95 18.97 -10.91
CA LEU A 15 -5.17 19.23 -11.63
C LEU A 15 -6.10 18.03 -11.44
N GLN A 16 -7.05 18.16 -10.53
CA GLN A 16 -8.07 17.15 -10.29
C GLN A 16 -9.21 17.31 -11.28
N ILE A 17 -9.59 16.23 -11.95
CA ILE A 17 -10.65 16.17 -12.94
C ILE A 17 -11.65 15.10 -12.50
N THR A 18 -12.89 15.50 -12.26
CA THR A 18 -13.99 14.57 -11.95
C THR A 18 -14.91 14.45 -13.16
N PHE A 19 -15.08 13.22 -13.65
CA PHE A 19 -15.99 12.84 -14.70
C PHE A 19 -17.24 12.22 -14.10
N LYS A 20 -18.36 12.96 -14.15
CA LYS A 20 -19.64 12.45 -13.68
C LYS A 20 -20.33 11.61 -14.76
N GLY A 21 -20.78 10.42 -14.37
CA GLY A 21 -21.48 9.49 -15.26
C GLY A 21 -20.57 8.95 -16.36
N PHE A 22 -19.35 8.54 -16.00
CA PHE A 22 -18.35 8.04 -16.95
C PHE A 22 -18.79 6.70 -17.58
N HIS A 23 -19.09 5.69 -16.75
CA HIS A 23 -19.63 4.40 -17.19
C HIS A 23 -20.65 3.87 -16.18
N ASN A 24 -21.85 3.49 -16.61
CA ASN A 24 -22.94 3.02 -15.73
C ASN A 24 -23.23 3.91 -14.50
N GLY A 25 -23.07 5.23 -14.64
CA GLY A 25 -23.28 6.18 -13.54
C GLY A 25 -22.10 6.32 -12.57
N ILE A 26 -21.00 5.59 -12.77
CA ILE A 26 -19.78 5.71 -11.97
C ILE A 26 -19.15 7.09 -12.17
N GLU A 27 -18.80 7.75 -11.08
CA GLU A 27 -17.96 8.95 -11.09
C GLU A 27 -16.48 8.51 -11.12
N LEU A 28 -15.72 9.04 -12.08
CA LEU A 28 -14.27 8.83 -12.18
C LEU A 28 -13.56 10.12 -11.78
N GLU A 29 -12.72 10.06 -10.76
CA GLU A 29 -11.82 11.15 -10.39
C GLU A 29 -10.41 10.82 -10.89
N ALA A 30 -9.78 11.78 -11.54
CA ALA A 30 -8.45 11.66 -12.09
C ALA A 30 -7.60 12.86 -11.66
N ASP A 31 -6.47 12.59 -11.03
CA ASP A 31 -5.48 13.60 -10.69
C ASP A 31 -4.41 13.66 -11.77
N ILE A 32 -4.03 14.87 -12.18
CA ILE A 32 -2.91 15.11 -13.10
C ILE A 32 -1.93 16.02 -12.36
N ASN A 33 -0.77 15.50 -11.95
CA ASN A 33 0.32 16.33 -11.42
C ASN A 33 1.06 17.07 -12.57
N ILE A 34 2.25 17.64 -12.47
CA ILE A 34 3.13 17.97 -13.63
C ILE A 34 4.56 17.80 -13.13
N ASN A 35 5.44 17.20 -13.93
CA ASN A 35 6.86 17.00 -13.62
C ASN A 35 7.15 16.15 -12.37
N ASN A 36 6.25 15.23 -11.99
CA ASN A 36 6.51 14.28 -10.91
C ASN A 36 7.26 13.04 -11.44
N ILE A 37 8.51 13.23 -11.87
CA ILE A 37 9.34 12.16 -12.44
C ILE A 37 9.58 11.03 -11.42
N ALA A 38 9.89 11.37 -10.17
CA ALA A 38 10.07 10.39 -9.10
C ALA A 38 8.82 9.52 -8.91
N GLY A 39 7.62 10.11 -9.05
CA GLY A 39 6.36 9.36 -9.03
C GLY A 39 6.27 8.24 -10.08
N ILE A 40 6.83 8.45 -11.28
CA ILE A 40 6.81 7.46 -12.35
C ILE A 40 7.75 6.29 -12.01
N TYR A 41 8.97 6.59 -11.57
CA TYR A 41 9.92 5.55 -11.16
C TYR A 41 9.44 4.79 -9.92
N ASN A 42 8.78 5.46 -8.98
CA ASN A 42 8.14 4.80 -7.84
C ASN A 42 7.08 3.79 -8.26
N THR A 43 6.20 4.19 -9.17
CA THR A 43 5.17 3.30 -9.70
C THR A 43 5.80 2.10 -10.40
N HIS A 44 6.87 2.31 -11.18
CA HIS A 44 7.62 1.24 -11.84
C HIS A 44 8.25 0.28 -10.82
N LEU A 45 8.92 0.81 -9.79
CA LEU A 45 9.58 0.04 -8.75
C LEU A 45 8.58 -0.79 -7.92
N ILE A 46 7.51 -0.16 -7.42
CA ILE A 46 6.48 -0.84 -6.62
C ILE A 46 5.74 -1.89 -7.46
N HIS A 47 5.51 -1.61 -8.74
CA HIS A 47 4.93 -2.58 -9.66
C HIS A 47 5.79 -3.85 -9.74
N HIS A 48 7.11 -3.70 -9.92
CA HIS A 48 7.99 -4.86 -9.99
C HIS A 48 8.04 -5.63 -8.66
N TYR A 49 8.06 -4.94 -7.52
CA TYR A 49 7.92 -5.61 -6.22
C TYR A 49 6.63 -6.42 -6.10
N SER A 50 5.51 -5.91 -6.63
CA SER A 50 4.24 -6.66 -6.64
C SER A 50 4.24 -7.90 -7.53
N ARG A 51 5.21 -8.03 -8.43
CA ARG A 51 5.42 -9.23 -9.26
C ARG A 51 6.40 -10.22 -8.66
N GLN A 52 7.22 -9.80 -7.70
CA GLN A 52 8.19 -10.71 -7.07
C GLN A 52 7.52 -11.71 -6.14
N ASP A 53 6.49 -11.28 -5.38
CA ASP A 53 5.80 -12.14 -4.42
C ASP A 53 4.36 -11.66 -4.17
N ASP A 54 3.38 -12.54 -4.38
CA ASP A 54 1.95 -12.25 -4.24
C ASP A 54 1.54 -11.80 -2.81
N ARG A 55 2.34 -12.15 -1.79
CA ARG A 55 2.08 -11.75 -0.41
C ARG A 55 2.29 -10.25 -0.21
N PHE A 56 3.14 -9.60 -1.02
CA PHE A 56 3.41 -8.16 -0.91
C PHE A 56 2.16 -7.31 -1.23
N PRO A 57 1.54 -7.38 -2.42
CA PRO A 57 0.35 -6.58 -2.71
C PRO A 57 -0.82 -6.93 -1.78
N ALA A 58 -0.96 -8.20 -1.38
CA ALA A 58 -1.97 -8.60 -0.41
C ALA A 58 -1.77 -7.94 0.96
N LEU A 59 -0.53 -7.90 1.46
CA LEU A 59 -0.21 -7.30 2.75
C LEU A 59 -0.37 -5.78 2.70
N CYS A 60 0.05 -5.14 1.60
CA CYS A 60 -0.17 -3.73 1.34
C CYS A 60 -1.65 -3.34 1.44
N LEU A 61 -2.55 -4.08 0.77
CA LEU A 61 -3.98 -3.82 0.81
C LEU A 61 -4.56 -3.93 2.23
N LEU A 62 -4.19 -5.00 2.94
CA LEU A 62 -4.70 -5.23 4.29
C LEU A 62 -4.19 -4.20 5.29
N ILE A 63 -2.90 -3.87 5.27
CA ILE A 63 -2.31 -2.84 6.12
C ILE A 63 -2.89 -1.47 5.81
N LYS A 64 -3.08 -1.13 4.53
CA LYS A 64 -3.72 0.14 4.14
C LYS A 64 -5.15 0.23 4.67
N HIS A 65 -5.94 -0.83 4.53
CA HIS A 65 -7.31 -0.87 5.04
C HIS A 65 -7.35 -0.78 6.57
N TRP A 66 -6.48 -1.51 7.27
CA TRP A 66 -6.34 -1.39 8.72
C TRP A 66 -5.95 0.03 9.15
N ALA A 67 -4.99 0.65 8.47
CA ALA A 67 -4.50 1.98 8.78
C ALA A 67 -5.58 3.06 8.57
N LEU A 68 -6.42 2.92 7.54
CA LEU A 68 -7.60 3.76 7.33
C LEU A 68 -8.57 3.66 8.50
N ASN A 69 -8.96 2.44 8.89
CA ASN A 69 -9.89 2.22 10.00
C ASN A 69 -9.32 2.60 11.37
N SER A 70 -7.99 2.57 11.52
CA SER A 70 -7.29 3.01 12.72
C SER A 70 -7.04 4.53 12.75
N GLY A 71 -7.44 5.26 11.70
CA GLY A 71 -7.28 6.71 11.61
C GLY A 71 -5.84 7.18 11.47
N ILE A 72 -4.95 6.35 10.90
CA ILE A 72 -3.52 6.65 10.71
C ILE A 72 -3.07 6.71 9.24
N ASN A 73 -4.02 6.66 8.30
CA ASN A 73 -3.79 6.86 6.86
C ASN A 73 -4.49 8.14 6.35
N SER A 74 -4.08 9.29 6.87
CA SER A 74 -4.54 10.61 6.43
C SER A 74 -3.41 11.63 6.55
N ALA A 75 -2.88 12.05 5.40
CA ALA A 75 -1.82 13.07 5.33
C ALA A 75 -2.29 14.43 5.85
N GLN A 76 -3.57 14.77 5.64
CA GLN A 76 -4.17 16.02 6.10
C GLN A 76 -4.24 16.06 7.64
N ASP A 77 -4.62 14.93 8.25
CA ASP A 77 -4.70 14.78 9.70
C ASP A 77 -3.34 14.57 10.37
N GLY A 78 -2.25 14.65 9.59
CA GLY A 78 -0.89 14.60 10.10
C GLY A 78 -0.41 13.19 10.42
N THR A 79 -0.99 12.17 9.78
CA THR A 79 -0.60 10.76 9.91
C THR A 79 0.05 10.27 8.60
N PHE A 80 0.21 8.95 8.41
CA PHE A 80 0.84 8.46 7.19
C PHE A 80 -0.01 8.77 5.96
N ASN A 81 0.67 8.92 4.82
CA ASN A 81 0.05 8.78 3.52
C ASN A 81 0.16 7.32 3.04
N SER A 82 -0.68 6.94 2.08
CA SER A 82 -0.69 5.59 1.51
C SER A 82 0.69 5.15 1.03
N TYR A 83 1.43 6.02 0.32
CA TYR A 83 2.75 5.66 -0.20
C TYR A 83 3.75 5.30 0.91
N SER A 84 3.78 6.08 1.99
CA SER A 84 4.65 5.80 3.15
C SER A 84 4.29 4.47 3.82
N LEU A 85 3.00 4.11 3.91
CA LEU A 85 2.59 2.79 4.42
C LEU A 85 3.08 1.66 3.54
N ILE A 86 3.04 1.82 2.21
CA ILE A 86 3.55 0.82 1.27
C ILE A 86 5.06 0.64 1.44
N LEU A 87 5.82 1.74 1.62
CA LEU A 87 7.25 1.66 1.90
C LEU A 87 7.56 0.95 3.23
N LEU A 88 6.72 1.12 4.26
CA LEU A 88 6.87 0.37 5.51
C LEU A 88 6.65 -1.12 5.31
N VAL A 89 5.63 -1.52 4.54
CA VAL A 89 5.37 -2.94 4.23
C VAL A 89 6.55 -3.52 3.44
N LEU A 90 7.01 -2.80 2.40
CA LEU A 90 8.13 -3.24 1.58
C LEU A 90 9.40 -3.42 2.41
N HIS A 91 9.78 -2.41 3.21
CA HIS A 91 10.93 -2.51 4.10
C HIS A 91 10.81 -3.67 5.11
N TYR A 92 9.62 -3.92 5.67
CA TYR A 92 9.41 -5.04 6.56
C TYR A 92 9.69 -6.39 5.86
N MET A 93 9.20 -6.55 4.63
CA MET A 93 9.39 -7.77 3.84
C MET A 93 10.83 -7.94 3.34
N GLN A 94 11.54 -6.83 3.13
CA GLN A 94 12.92 -6.79 2.62
C GLN A 94 13.97 -6.94 3.75
N CYS A 95 13.75 -6.33 4.92
CA CYS A 95 14.77 -6.19 5.97
C CYS A 95 14.45 -6.92 7.27
N ALA A 96 13.16 -7.03 7.64
CA ALA A 96 12.77 -7.57 8.95
C ALA A 96 12.40 -9.06 8.88
N CYS A 97 11.88 -9.51 7.73
CA CYS A 97 11.63 -10.92 7.48
C CYS A 97 12.95 -11.65 7.22
N GLN A 98 13.13 -12.80 7.87
CA GLN A 98 14.27 -13.67 7.64
C GLN A 98 13.79 -15.11 7.34
N PRO A 99 14.11 -15.68 6.16
CA PRO A 99 14.75 -15.05 4.99
C PRO A 99 13.95 -13.86 4.41
N PRO A 100 14.55 -12.97 3.61
CA PRO A 100 13.83 -11.87 2.97
C PRO A 100 12.78 -12.40 1.97
N ILE A 101 11.66 -11.69 1.88
CA ILE A 101 10.56 -12.07 0.97
C ILE A 101 10.73 -11.43 -0.40
N VAL A 102 11.29 -10.22 -0.42
CA VAL A 102 11.60 -9.49 -1.65
C VAL A 102 13.04 -9.00 -1.60
N PRO A 103 13.73 -8.92 -2.75
CA PRO A 103 15.13 -8.49 -2.82
C PRO A 103 15.24 -6.96 -2.71
N ASN A 104 16.45 -6.43 -2.70
CA ASN A 104 16.67 -5.00 -2.99
C ASN A 104 16.80 -4.80 -4.52
N LEU A 105 15.70 -4.48 -5.21
CA LEU A 105 15.70 -4.35 -6.69
C LEU A 105 16.72 -3.31 -7.20
N GLN A 106 16.93 -2.22 -6.45
CA GLN A 106 17.87 -1.15 -6.80
C GLN A 106 19.35 -1.57 -6.68
N GLU A 107 19.61 -2.65 -5.96
CA GLU A 107 20.95 -3.23 -5.78
C GLU A 107 21.20 -4.40 -6.74
N VAL A 108 20.22 -5.28 -6.92
CA VAL A 108 20.37 -6.46 -7.81
C VAL A 108 20.26 -6.11 -9.30
N CYS A 109 19.45 -5.11 -9.64
CA CYS A 109 19.22 -4.67 -11.02
C CYS A 109 19.31 -3.13 -11.11
N PRO A 110 20.50 -2.55 -10.86
CA PRO A 110 20.67 -1.10 -10.77
C PRO A 110 20.35 -0.36 -12.07
N ASP A 111 20.68 -0.97 -13.22
CA ASP A 111 20.48 -0.37 -14.54
C ASP A 111 18.99 -0.14 -14.84
N THR A 112 18.12 -0.97 -14.29
CA THR A 112 16.66 -0.86 -14.41
C THR A 112 16.07 0.05 -13.34
N PHE A 113 16.41 -0.20 -12.06
CA PHE A 113 15.62 0.31 -10.94
C PHE A 113 16.20 1.55 -10.26
N ASN A 114 17.37 2.07 -10.66
CA ASN A 114 17.94 3.30 -10.07
C ASN A 114 17.47 4.62 -10.73
N GLY A 115 16.43 4.57 -11.57
CA GLY A 115 15.86 5.78 -12.17
C GLY A 115 16.73 6.41 -13.26
N GLN A 116 17.70 5.65 -13.77
CA GLN A 116 18.59 6.06 -14.86
C GLN A 116 17.98 5.80 -16.24
N VAL A 117 17.09 4.80 -16.35
CA VAL A 117 16.34 4.51 -17.59
C VAL A 117 15.47 5.70 -17.95
N PRO A 118 15.55 6.25 -19.17
CA PRO A 118 14.63 7.29 -19.62
C PRO A 118 13.18 6.84 -19.45
N ILE A 119 12.30 7.73 -19.01
CA ILE A 119 10.88 7.42 -18.78
C ILE A 119 10.21 6.79 -20.01
N THR A 120 10.63 7.17 -21.22
CA THR A 120 10.11 6.63 -22.48
C THR A 120 10.41 5.15 -22.71
N ASP A 121 11.42 4.65 -22.01
CA ASP A 121 11.98 3.32 -22.20
C ASP A 121 11.66 2.40 -21.01
N LEU A 122 10.97 2.91 -19.98
CA LEU A 122 10.52 2.13 -18.83
C LEU A 122 9.50 1.07 -19.27
N ARG A 123 9.80 -0.18 -18.95
CA ARG A 123 8.91 -1.32 -19.22
C ARG A 123 8.17 -1.66 -17.94
N PHE A 124 6.88 -1.31 -17.90
CA PHE A 124 6.07 -1.57 -16.71
C PHE A 124 5.57 -3.01 -16.65
N PHE A 125 5.37 -3.69 -17.78
CA PHE A 125 4.65 -4.97 -17.84
C PHE A 125 5.54 -6.15 -18.26
N GLU A 126 6.85 -6.00 -18.16
CA GLU A 126 7.82 -7.03 -18.50
C GLU A 126 8.53 -7.48 -17.23
N ASP A 127 8.73 -8.79 -17.08
CA ASP A 127 9.50 -9.34 -15.96
C ASP A 127 10.99 -9.18 -16.26
N GLU A 128 11.57 -8.05 -15.85
CA GLU A 128 13.00 -7.78 -16.04
C GLU A 128 13.91 -8.58 -15.08
N TYR A 129 13.36 -9.02 -13.95
CA TYR A 129 14.06 -9.81 -12.93
C TYR A 129 13.07 -10.65 -12.11
N THR A 130 13.44 -11.88 -11.78
CA THR A 130 12.67 -12.77 -10.92
C THR A 130 13.52 -13.22 -9.74
N PHE A 131 12.99 -12.99 -8.54
CA PHE A 131 13.54 -13.49 -7.29
C PHE A 131 12.69 -14.64 -6.76
N GLU A 132 13.33 -15.72 -6.35
CA GLU A 132 12.68 -16.80 -5.62
C GLU A 132 12.93 -16.62 -4.12
N SER A 133 11.87 -16.33 -3.36
CA SER A 133 12.00 -16.21 -1.91
C SER A 133 12.12 -17.58 -1.24
N GLU A 134 13.15 -17.74 -0.41
CA GLU A 134 13.31 -18.87 0.52
C GLU A 134 12.40 -18.75 1.76
N ASN A 135 11.62 -17.67 1.88
CA ASN A 135 10.73 -17.44 3.01
C ASN A 135 9.39 -18.16 2.81
N HIS A 136 9.13 -19.15 3.66
CA HIS A 136 7.89 -19.94 3.66
C HIS A 136 6.84 -19.49 4.70
N SER A 137 6.99 -18.30 5.29
CA SER A 137 6.03 -17.78 6.25
C SER A 137 4.68 -17.55 5.57
N ASP A 138 3.61 -18.05 6.20
CA ASP A 138 2.26 -17.80 5.72
C ASP A 138 1.87 -16.32 5.88
N PHE A 139 0.83 -15.91 5.15
CA PHE A 139 0.35 -14.53 5.18
C PHE A 139 0.00 -14.03 6.59
N THR A 140 -0.53 -14.90 7.46
CA THR A 140 -0.93 -14.52 8.82
C THR A 140 0.29 -14.22 9.67
N ALA A 141 1.34 -15.05 9.59
CA ALA A 141 2.62 -14.82 10.23
C ALA A 141 3.25 -13.50 9.78
N LEU A 142 3.18 -13.18 8.49
CA LEU A 142 3.67 -11.90 7.97
C LEU A 142 2.92 -10.70 8.52
N LEU A 143 1.59 -10.79 8.59
CA LEU A 143 0.76 -9.73 9.15
C LEU A 143 1.04 -9.50 10.64
N MET A 144 1.14 -10.58 11.42
CA MET A 144 1.47 -10.50 12.85
C MET A 144 2.87 -9.92 13.05
N GLY A 145 3.84 -10.40 12.28
CA GLY A 145 5.23 -9.92 12.35
C GLY A 145 5.35 -8.44 11.96
N PHE A 146 4.55 -7.94 11.01
CA PHE A 146 4.52 -6.50 10.67
C PHE A 146 4.15 -5.65 11.89
N PHE A 147 3.09 -6.03 12.62
CA PHE A 147 2.67 -5.31 13.82
C PHE A 147 3.70 -5.44 14.95
N ALA A 148 4.24 -6.65 15.17
CA ALA A 148 5.26 -6.87 16.19
C ALA A 148 6.51 -6.03 15.92
N TYR A 149 6.97 -6.00 14.67
CA TYR A 149 8.14 -5.24 14.24
C TYR A 149 7.95 -3.74 14.46
N TYR A 150 6.87 -3.15 13.93
CA TYR A 150 6.65 -1.70 14.00
C TYR A 150 6.11 -1.21 15.34
N ALA A 151 5.47 -2.06 16.16
CA ALA A 151 5.15 -1.72 17.54
C ALA A 151 6.41 -1.52 18.40
N GLY A 152 7.47 -2.29 18.12
CA GLY A 152 8.78 -2.16 18.76
C GLY A 152 9.73 -1.16 18.11
N PHE A 153 9.35 -0.55 16.98
CA PHE A 153 10.24 0.33 16.21
C PHE A 153 10.35 1.73 16.82
N ASP A 154 11.59 2.18 17.06
CA ASP A 154 11.89 3.51 17.59
C ASP A 154 12.00 4.55 16.46
N PHE A 155 10.86 5.11 16.07
CA PHE A 155 10.76 6.18 15.06
C PHE A 155 11.48 7.49 15.45
N ASP A 156 11.77 7.70 16.73
CA ASP A 156 12.46 8.90 17.19
C ASP A 156 13.96 8.82 16.92
N LYS A 157 14.52 7.61 17.00
CA LYS A 157 15.96 7.35 16.78
C LYS A 157 16.29 6.88 15.37
N TYR A 158 15.42 6.13 14.71
CA TYR A 158 15.76 5.46 13.45
C TYR A 158 14.91 5.95 12.28
N ALA A 159 15.56 5.99 11.12
CA ALA A 159 14.98 6.23 9.81
C ALA A 159 14.98 4.94 8.99
N ILE A 160 14.12 4.88 7.98
CA ILE A 160 13.90 3.70 7.15
C ILE A 160 14.31 3.99 5.71
N SER A 161 14.97 3.04 5.05
CA SER A 161 15.28 3.12 3.61
C SER A 161 15.17 1.75 2.94
N ILE A 162 14.29 1.65 1.94
CA ILE A 162 14.16 0.45 1.09
C ILE A 162 15.35 0.32 0.14
N ARG A 163 15.87 1.43 -0.41
CA ARG A 163 17.01 1.40 -1.33
C ARG A 163 18.30 0.96 -0.67
N ARG A 164 18.50 1.37 0.59
CA ARG A 164 19.68 0.98 1.38
C ARG A 164 19.47 -0.36 2.08
N ASN A 165 18.29 -0.96 1.93
CA ASN A 165 17.90 -2.21 2.58
C ASN A 165 18.15 -2.20 4.10
N ARG A 166 17.86 -1.09 4.79
CA ARG A 166 18.17 -0.95 6.21
C ARG A 166 17.38 0.13 6.93
N VAL A 167 17.38 -0.02 8.24
CA VAL A 167 17.17 1.08 9.19
C VAL A 167 18.49 1.80 9.43
N PHE A 168 18.47 3.12 9.65
CA PHE A 168 19.68 3.88 9.95
C PHE A 168 19.44 4.96 11.02
N PRO A 169 20.45 5.31 11.84
CA PRO A 169 20.26 6.30 12.90
C PRO A 169 19.92 7.68 12.32
N LYS A 170 18.86 8.32 12.82
CA LYS A 170 18.46 9.67 12.37
C LYS A 170 19.57 10.68 12.57
N GLN A 171 20.51 10.46 13.50
CA GLN A 171 21.66 11.33 13.79
C GLN A 171 22.52 11.64 12.55
N ILE A 172 22.56 10.74 11.56
CA ILE A 172 23.32 10.96 10.32
C ILE A 172 22.62 11.91 9.34
N LEU A 173 21.33 12.21 9.55
CA LEU A 173 20.59 13.16 8.74
C LEU A 173 21.03 14.60 9.08
N PRO A 174 20.93 15.54 8.11
CA PRO A 174 21.18 16.95 8.37
C PRO A 174 20.37 17.46 9.56
N GLN A 175 20.98 18.32 10.38
CA GLN A 175 20.36 18.80 11.62
C GLN A 175 18.98 19.42 11.39
N GLU A 176 18.81 20.18 10.32
CA GLU A 176 17.54 20.81 9.95
C GLU A 176 16.46 19.77 9.60
N THR A 177 16.82 18.70 8.89
CA THR A 177 15.91 17.57 8.62
C THR A 177 15.49 16.87 9.91
N ARG A 178 16.43 16.64 10.84
CA ARG A 178 16.14 15.98 12.13
C ARG A 178 15.20 16.80 13.01
N LYS A 179 15.37 18.12 13.04
CA LYS A 179 14.48 19.03 13.78
C LYS A 179 13.09 19.11 13.16
N LYS A 180 13.02 19.03 11.84
CA LYS A 180 11.77 19.23 11.08
C LYS A 180 10.84 18.01 11.10
N TYR A 181 11.38 16.79 11.14
CA TYR A 181 10.59 15.57 10.91
C TYR A 181 10.67 14.58 12.07
N VAL A 182 9.50 14.22 12.60
CA VAL A 182 9.37 13.20 13.65
C VAL A 182 9.56 11.79 13.10
N VAL A 183 9.07 11.50 11.90
CA VAL A 183 9.30 10.24 11.17
C VAL A 183 10.10 10.52 9.91
N PHE A 184 11.06 9.66 9.58
CA PHE A 184 11.80 9.74 8.33
C PHE A 184 11.80 8.40 7.59
N ILE A 185 11.19 8.40 6.42
CA ILE A 185 11.23 7.29 5.46
C ILE A 185 11.86 7.86 4.19
N GLU A 186 13.05 7.36 3.84
CA GLU A 186 13.81 7.82 2.68
C GLU A 186 13.10 7.45 1.39
N GLU A 187 12.92 8.44 0.52
CA GLU A 187 12.43 8.27 -0.83
C GLU A 187 13.53 7.62 -1.71
N PRO A 188 13.23 6.54 -2.44
CA PRO A 188 14.23 5.73 -3.14
C PRO A 188 15.01 6.45 -4.25
N PHE A 189 14.50 7.53 -4.86
CA PHE A 189 15.13 8.21 -5.98
C PHE A 189 15.66 9.60 -5.62
N ASP A 190 14.87 10.42 -4.92
CA ASP A 190 15.18 11.81 -4.58
C ASP A 190 15.68 12.00 -3.14
N HIS A 191 15.64 10.93 -2.33
CA HIS A 191 16.15 10.87 -0.95
C HIS A 191 15.45 11.83 0.03
N ASN A 192 14.33 12.42 -0.37
CA ASN A 192 13.49 13.21 0.52
C ASN A 192 12.76 12.32 1.52
N ASN A 193 12.00 12.95 2.43
CA ASN A 193 11.17 12.23 3.38
C ASN A 193 9.75 12.03 2.83
N THR A 194 9.34 10.77 2.64
CA THR A 194 7.97 10.44 2.20
C THR A 194 6.95 10.66 3.32
N ALA A 195 7.37 10.55 4.58
CA ALA A 195 6.54 10.71 5.78
C ALA A 195 6.47 12.17 6.28
N ARG A 196 6.76 13.15 5.42
CA ARG A 196 6.77 14.58 5.77
C ARG A 196 5.46 15.14 6.33
N CYS A 197 4.34 14.47 6.09
CA CYS A 197 3.03 14.85 6.64
C CYS A 197 2.84 14.43 8.09
N VAL A 198 3.65 13.50 8.61
CA VAL A 198 3.50 13.00 9.98
C VAL A 198 3.90 14.09 10.97
N ARG A 199 2.96 14.50 11.80
CA ARG A 199 3.13 15.46 12.90
C ARG A 199 3.34 14.72 14.24
N PRO A 200 3.85 15.37 15.29
CA PRO A 200 4.06 14.73 16.60
C PRO A 200 2.82 13.99 17.12
N GLU A 201 1.64 14.62 17.08
CA GLU A 201 0.39 14.03 17.55
C GLU A 201 -0.04 12.84 16.67
N GLY A 202 0.29 12.90 15.38
CA GLY A 202 0.06 11.81 14.44
C GLY A 202 0.97 10.61 14.73
N LEU A 203 2.24 10.85 15.09
CA LEU A 203 3.16 9.79 15.51
C LEU A 203 2.67 9.08 16.77
N ASP A 204 2.12 9.81 17.75
CA ASP A 204 1.53 9.19 18.94
C ASP A 204 0.34 8.29 18.59
N LYS A 205 -0.54 8.72 17.68
CA LYS A 205 -1.63 7.89 17.17
C LYS A 205 -1.11 6.64 16.45
N ILE A 206 -0.09 6.80 15.59
CA ILE A 206 0.57 5.71 14.86
C ILE A 206 1.13 4.68 15.85
N LYS A 207 1.93 5.11 16.84
CA LYS A 207 2.51 4.24 17.86
C LYS A 207 1.43 3.49 18.64
N LYS A 208 0.35 4.18 19.04
CA LYS A 208 -0.80 3.56 19.72
C LYS A 208 -1.49 2.50 18.85
N ALA A 209 -1.79 2.83 17.60
CA ALA A 209 -2.44 1.92 16.67
C ALA A 209 -1.60 0.67 16.39
N LEU A 210 -0.29 0.81 16.15
CA LEU A 210 0.63 -0.31 15.94
C LEU A 210 0.71 -1.22 17.17
N ASN A 211 0.78 -0.62 18.38
CA ASN A 211 0.77 -1.38 19.63
C ASN A 211 -0.55 -2.13 19.84
N GLU A 212 -1.70 -1.52 19.52
CA GLU A 212 -2.99 -2.20 19.59
C GLU A 212 -3.09 -3.33 18.55
N GLY A 213 -2.65 -3.08 17.31
CA GLY A 213 -2.53 -4.09 16.26
C GLY A 213 -1.70 -5.29 16.71
N ASN A 214 -0.61 -5.06 17.43
CA ASN A 214 0.23 -6.12 18.01
C ASN A 214 -0.45 -6.85 19.18
N ARG A 215 -1.16 -6.12 20.05
CA ARG A 215 -1.86 -6.69 21.23
C ARG A 215 -2.99 -7.63 20.87
N ILE A 216 -3.69 -7.36 19.77
CA ILE A 216 -4.79 -8.18 19.26
C ILE A 216 -4.37 -9.66 19.13
N TRP A 217 -3.10 -9.94 18.86
CA TRP A 217 -2.56 -11.30 18.69
C TRP A 217 -1.96 -11.92 19.96
N ASN A 218 -1.73 -11.14 21.02
CA ASN A 218 -1.07 -11.59 22.26
C ASN A 218 -2.02 -12.22 23.30
N PHE A 219 -3.33 -12.26 23.03
CA PHE A 219 -4.28 -12.95 23.92
C PHE A 219 -4.38 -14.43 23.52
N ARG A 220 -4.13 -15.34 24.47
CA ARG A 220 -4.48 -16.78 24.40
C ARG A 220 -5.98 -17.06 24.13
N LYS A 221 -6.81 -16.01 23.95
CA LYS A 221 -8.12 -16.04 23.30
C LYS A 221 -8.01 -15.28 21.98
N ARG A 222 -8.20 -16.01 20.87
CA ARG A 222 -8.22 -15.51 19.48
C ARG A 222 -9.04 -14.21 19.39
N PRO A 223 -8.52 -13.13 18.80
CA PRO A 223 -9.27 -11.89 18.65
C PRO A 223 -10.47 -12.13 17.73
N SER A 224 -11.67 -11.76 18.19
CA SER A 224 -12.85 -11.73 17.33
C SER A 224 -12.80 -10.48 16.45
N LEU A 225 -13.36 -10.55 15.24
CA LEU A 225 -13.40 -9.45 14.26
C LEU A 225 -13.98 -8.14 14.81
N LYS A 226 -14.83 -8.22 15.85
CA LYS A 226 -15.34 -7.07 16.60
C LYS A 226 -14.24 -6.24 17.29
N LYS A 227 -13.14 -6.87 17.74
CA LYS A 227 -12.00 -6.19 18.38
C LYS A 227 -11.05 -5.52 17.38
N ILE A 228 -11.14 -5.87 16.09
CA ILE A 228 -10.32 -5.30 15.00
C ILE A 228 -11.03 -4.08 14.36
N GLY A 229 -12.19 -3.67 14.89
CA GLY A 229 -12.93 -2.51 14.37
C GLY A 229 -13.90 -2.82 13.22
N GLN A 230 -14.26 -4.08 13.00
CA GLN A 230 -15.41 -4.38 12.14
C GLN A 230 -16.71 -4.17 12.91
N PHE A 231 -17.48 -3.17 12.43
CA PHE A 231 -18.82 -2.74 12.84
C PHE A 231 -18.91 -1.79 14.04
N SER A 232 -18.81 -0.49 13.74
CA SER A 232 -19.65 0.52 14.37
C SER A 232 -20.97 0.60 13.58
N GLN A 233 -22.09 0.62 14.29
CA GLN A 233 -23.44 0.56 13.76
C GLN A 233 -23.76 1.76 12.84
N SER A 234 -24.05 1.47 11.57
CA SER A 234 -25.08 2.20 10.84
C SER A 234 -25.76 1.23 9.88
N GLU A 235 -27.00 0.92 10.22
CA GLU A 235 -27.90 0.01 9.54
C GLU A 235 -28.12 0.41 8.07
N ARG A 236 -27.97 -0.55 7.15
CA ARG A 236 -28.87 -0.65 5.99
C ARG A 236 -29.39 -2.06 5.93
N THR A 237 -30.56 -2.20 6.56
CA THR A 237 -31.41 -3.37 6.60
C THR A 237 -31.82 -3.76 5.18
N TYR A 238 -31.18 -4.76 4.60
CA TYR A 238 -31.81 -5.55 3.54
C TYR A 238 -32.51 -6.73 4.22
N LYS A 239 -33.82 -6.59 4.39
CA LYS A 239 -34.69 -7.69 4.78
C LYS A 239 -34.64 -8.74 3.68
N ILE A 240 -33.98 -9.85 3.95
CA ILE A 240 -34.24 -11.10 3.24
C ILE A 240 -35.25 -11.86 4.09
N ASN A 241 -36.43 -12.06 3.50
CA ASN A 241 -37.54 -12.78 4.09
C ASN A 241 -37.17 -14.23 4.39
N GLY A 242 -37.68 -14.71 5.53
CA GLY A 242 -37.90 -16.12 5.82
C GLY A 242 -36.63 -16.87 6.23
N TYR A 243 -36.49 -17.16 7.52
CA TYR A 243 -36.46 -18.50 8.09
C TYR A 243 -36.18 -18.39 9.60
N SER A 244 -37.03 -19.07 10.38
CA SER A 244 -37.12 -19.02 11.84
C SER A 244 -36.10 -19.92 12.54
N LYS A 245 -35.75 -19.52 13.76
CA LYS A 245 -34.97 -20.24 14.78
C LYS A 245 -35.37 -21.70 14.99
N GLN A 246 -34.40 -22.54 15.39
CA GLN A 246 -34.50 -23.42 16.57
C GLN A 246 -33.11 -23.83 17.10
N GLU A 247 -33.02 -23.89 18.42
CA GLU A 247 -31.86 -24.18 19.29
C GLU A 247 -31.55 -25.69 19.34
N VAL A 248 -30.33 -26.08 19.74
CA VAL A 248 -30.01 -27.00 20.86
C VAL A 248 -28.47 -27.17 20.97
N GLU A 249 -28.02 -27.24 22.22
CA GLU A 249 -26.66 -27.33 22.77
C GLU A 249 -25.96 -28.69 22.62
N GLU A 250 -24.64 -28.65 22.88
CA GLU A 250 -23.75 -29.72 23.37
C GLU A 250 -23.42 -30.91 22.47
N GLU A 251 -22.15 -30.99 22.03
CA GLU A 251 -21.21 -32.04 22.51
C GLU A 251 -19.79 -31.79 21.98
N GLU A 252 -18.83 -31.82 22.90
CA GLU A 252 -17.40 -31.68 22.65
C GLU A 252 -16.80 -32.92 21.98
N ASN A 253 -15.64 -32.70 21.33
CA ASN A 253 -14.62 -33.67 20.96
C ASN A 253 -14.88 -34.58 19.76
N HIS A 254 -14.85 -34.02 18.54
CA HIS A 254 -14.24 -34.68 17.35
C HIS A 254 -13.96 -33.74 16.16
N HIS A 255 -13.62 -32.47 16.40
CA HIS A 255 -13.57 -31.44 15.33
C HIS A 255 -12.25 -30.66 15.23
N GLN A 256 -11.10 -31.30 15.48
CA GLN A 256 -9.80 -30.63 15.26
C GLN A 256 -9.32 -30.64 13.80
N GLN A 257 -9.86 -31.48 12.92
CA GLN A 257 -9.54 -31.46 11.48
C GLN A 257 -10.59 -30.73 10.61
N GLN A 258 -11.86 -30.73 11.00
CA GLN A 258 -12.92 -29.97 10.29
C GLN A 258 -12.88 -28.46 10.59
N HIS A 259 -12.33 -28.02 11.72
CA HIS A 259 -12.19 -26.59 12.02
C HIS A 259 -11.15 -25.87 11.17
N LEU A 260 -10.02 -26.52 10.81
CA LEU A 260 -9.06 -25.95 9.86
C LEU A 260 -9.69 -25.71 8.48
N HIS A 261 -10.55 -26.63 8.03
CA HIS A 261 -11.31 -26.48 6.80
C HIS A 261 -12.30 -25.30 6.88
N ASN A 262 -13.04 -25.16 7.99
CA ASN A 262 -13.98 -24.05 8.17
C ASN A 262 -13.29 -22.68 8.34
N TYR A 263 -12.08 -22.59 8.91
CA TYR A 263 -11.31 -21.34 8.99
C TYR A 263 -10.69 -20.95 7.65
N HIS A 264 -10.17 -21.93 6.90
CA HIS A 264 -9.72 -21.68 5.53
C HIS A 264 -10.91 -21.26 4.66
N LEU A 265 -12.07 -21.89 4.82
CA LEU A 265 -13.31 -21.50 4.13
C LEU A 265 -13.83 -20.13 4.54
N HIS A 266 -13.61 -19.67 5.78
CA HIS A 266 -14.06 -18.34 6.23
C HIS A 266 -13.06 -17.21 5.92
N LEU A 267 -11.75 -17.44 5.98
CA LEU A 267 -10.76 -16.50 5.44
C LEU A 267 -10.88 -16.44 3.91
N LEU A 268 -11.13 -17.58 3.26
CA LEU A 268 -11.56 -17.65 1.86
C LEU A 268 -12.97 -17.11 1.65
N SER A 269 -13.85 -17.00 2.67
CA SER A 269 -15.18 -16.38 2.56
C SER A 269 -15.10 -14.87 2.71
N SER A 270 -14.15 -14.35 3.48
CA SER A 270 -13.84 -12.92 3.62
C SER A 270 -12.97 -12.44 2.46
N LEU A 271 -11.98 -13.23 2.03
CA LEU A 271 -11.34 -13.07 0.74
C LEU A 271 -12.37 -13.25 -0.37
N ARG A 272 -13.28 -14.24 -0.34
CA ARG A 272 -14.39 -14.33 -1.31
C ARG A 272 -15.35 -13.18 -1.17
N GLN A 273 -15.68 -12.63 -0.01
CA GLN A 273 -16.60 -11.48 0.07
C GLN A 273 -15.91 -10.22 -0.45
N VAL A 274 -14.62 -10.04 -0.20
CA VAL A 274 -13.78 -9.02 -0.83
C VAL A 274 -13.62 -9.29 -2.34
N LEU A 275 -13.55 -10.57 -2.77
CA LEU A 275 -13.44 -11.04 -4.16
C LEU A 275 -14.81 -11.32 -4.85
N GLN A 276 -15.94 -11.17 -4.16
CA GLN A 276 -17.33 -11.35 -4.63
C GLN A 276 -18.02 -9.99 -4.67
N LEU A 277 -17.67 -9.08 -3.76
CA LEU A 277 -17.87 -7.64 -3.97
C LEU A 277 -17.00 -7.12 -5.13
N TYR A 278 -15.89 -7.80 -5.42
CA TYR A 278 -15.01 -7.51 -6.55
C TYR A 278 -14.58 -8.82 -7.23
N HIS A 279 -15.41 -9.27 -8.19
CA HIS A 279 -15.33 -10.55 -8.92
C HIS A 279 -13.88 -11.01 -9.26
N LEU A 280 -13.65 -12.33 -9.35
CA LEU A 280 -12.35 -13.03 -9.55
C LEU A 280 -11.40 -12.53 -10.67
N SER A 281 -11.79 -11.54 -11.48
CA SER A 281 -10.88 -10.70 -12.27
C SER A 281 -9.97 -9.80 -11.41
N PHE A 282 -10.15 -9.78 -10.08
CA PHE A 282 -9.56 -8.80 -9.17
C PHE A 282 -8.11 -9.03 -8.74
N LEU A 283 -7.43 -10.18 -8.92
CA LEU A 283 -5.97 -10.14 -8.75
C LEU A 283 -5.33 -9.31 -9.86
N GLN A 284 -5.83 -9.44 -11.10
CA GLN A 284 -5.50 -8.54 -12.22
C GLN A 284 -6.05 -7.11 -12.03
N GLN A 285 -7.22 -6.93 -11.42
CA GLN A 285 -7.85 -5.61 -11.21
C GLN A 285 -7.39 -4.88 -9.94
N ALA A 286 -6.94 -5.59 -8.90
CA ALA A 286 -6.19 -5.09 -7.74
C ALA A 286 -4.77 -4.73 -8.17
N PHE A 287 -4.18 -5.52 -9.07
CA PHE A 287 -3.02 -5.10 -9.86
C PHE A 287 -3.32 -3.80 -10.59
N HIS A 288 -4.47 -3.74 -11.27
CA HIS A 288 -4.90 -2.56 -12.01
C HIS A 288 -5.31 -1.39 -11.09
N LEU A 289 -5.67 -1.60 -9.81
CA LEU A 289 -6.08 -0.58 -8.83
C LEU A 289 -4.93 -0.08 -7.97
N LEU A 290 -3.96 -0.94 -7.62
CA LEU A 290 -2.63 -0.52 -7.23
C LEU A 290 -2.02 0.24 -8.40
N GLN A 291 -2.07 -0.27 -9.63
CA GLN A 291 -1.70 0.51 -10.80
C GLN A 291 -2.58 1.75 -10.97
N VAL A 292 -3.87 1.81 -10.67
CA VAL A 292 -4.65 3.05 -10.90
C VAL A 292 -4.33 4.09 -9.82
N GLU A 293 -4.17 3.72 -8.55
CA GLU A 293 -3.70 4.65 -7.52
C GLU A 293 -2.23 5.08 -7.70
N PHE A 294 -1.36 4.21 -8.21
CA PHE A 294 0.04 4.54 -8.53
C PHE A 294 0.20 5.18 -9.93
N SER A 295 -0.70 4.91 -10.88
CA SER A 295 -0.69 5.37 -12.29
C SER A 295 -1.62 6.54 -12.57
N PHE A 296 -2.24 7.15 -11.56
CA PHE A 296 -2.75 8.52 -11.73
C PHE A 296 -1.61 9.56 -11.92
N SER A 297 -0.35 9.12 -11.96
CA SER A 297 0.76 9.88 -12.56
C SER A 297 1.00 9.59 -14.06
N ILE A 298 0.08 8.96 -14.80
CA ILE A 298 0.20 8.81 -16.26
C ILE A 298 0.11 10.20 -16.91
N PHE A 299 1.29 10.73 -17.21
CA PHE A 299 1.54 12.00 -17.83
C PHE A 299 1.46 11.89 -19.36
N LEU A 300 0.71 12.80 -19.99
CA LEU A 300 0.79 13.05 -21.42
C LEU A 300 2.16 13.66 -21.74
N TYR A 301 3.14 12.83 -22.10
CA TYR A 301 4.34 13.31 -22.78
C TYR A 301 3.97 13.71 -24.21
N LYS A 302 3.67 15.00 -24.41
CA LYS A 302 3.40 15.55 -25.74
C LYS A 302 4.72 15.56 -26.53
N ARG A 303 4.89 14.57 -27.40
CA ARG A 303 5.92 14.54 -28.44
C ARG A 303 5.94 15.89 -29.18
N ARG A 304 6.99 16.69 -28.99
CA ARG A 304 7.32 17.74 -29.96
C ARG A 304 7.79 17.02 -31.22
N SER A 305 6.86 16.83 -32.15
CA SER A 305 7.23 16.53 -33.54
C SER A 305 8.03 17.71 -34.05
N THR A 306 9.35 17.55 -34.12
CA THR A 306 10.20 18.41 -34.94
C THR A 306 9.81 18.15 -36.40
N ARG A 307 8.81 18.90 -36.89
CA ARG A 307 8.65 19.11 -38.33
C ARG A 307 9.89 19.88 -38.78
N SER A 308 10.81 19.15 -39.41
CA SER A 308 11.81 19.70 -40.30
C SER A 308 11.10 20.63 -41.30
N TYR A 309 11.32 21.93 -41.16
CA TYR A 309 11.15 22.85 -42.28
C TYR A 309 12.27 22.51 -43.27
N ARG A 310 11.96 21.72 -44.29
CA ARG A 310 12.73 21.76 -45.54
C ARG A 310 12.46 23.12 -46.18
N SER A 311 13.45 24.00 -46.08
CA SER A 311 13.61 25.10 -47.03
C SER A 311 13.73 24.49 -48.43
N ARG A 312 12.78 24.83 -49.30
CA ARG A 312 13.00 24.73 -50.75
C ARG A 312 13.93 25.88 -51.13
N SER A 313 15.16 25.52 -51.43
CA SER A 313 15.99 26.23 -52.40
C SER A 313 15.82 25.50 -53.72
N ASP A 314 15.76 26.28 -54.78
CA ASP A 314 15.62 25.94 -56.21
C ASP A 314 14.19 25.84 -56.76
#